data_AF-A0A7L3Y556-F1
#
_entry.id   AF-A0A7L3Y556-F1
#
_cell.length_a   1.000
_cell.length_b   1.000
_cell.length_c   1.000
_cell.angle_alpha   90.00
_cell.angle_beta   90.00
_cell.angle_gamma   90.00
#
_symmetry.space_group_name_H-M   'P 1'
#
loop_
_entity.id
_entity.type
_entity.pdbx_description
1 polymer ?
#
loop_
_entity_poly.entity_id
_entity_poly.type
_entity_poly.pdbx_seq_one_letter_code
_entity_poly.pdbx_strand_id
1 'polypeptide(L)'
;LRKVWQKRKCTISNGYLTISHSMFNHPPVKLNLLTCQVKPNMDDKKCFDLVSRECWCLPCTASCLCSWVSVLSDSKEEALNMAFSKAQGGGESSWEELTRAIIKEVRGMPGNSECCDCSAPDPTWLSINLGILICIECSGIHKEMGVHLSRIQSLSLDKRATSELLLARNISNSGFNDIMEANLPSLSLKPTVHSDMAFRKNFIISKYVEKKYAKRSSAAQCSGLPETVKDKDIFSSLQAYAENMDLSEPVLAPLQELGETILHLAVLSSDRTSLHIVDFLVQNSGSLAKRMAEGNTPLYCCYHNKPESVKLLLKANANITITNETGETVLDVARRMRYPLCEELLLQAQSNQFNPNVHVEYEWWLGQDDMYESDEDLDEKVRS
;
A
#
# COMPACT_ATOMS: atom_id res chain seq x y z
N LEU A 1 50.01 25.40 1.01
CA LEU A 1 48.71 26.05 1.30
C LEU A 1 48.67 26.43 2.78
N ARG A 2 48.51 27.72 3.10
CA ARG A 2 48.42 28.20 4.49
C ARG A 2 47.04 27.78 5.04
N LYS A 3 46.98 26.89 6.04
CA LYS A 3 45.70 26.50 6.67
C LYS A 3 45.15 27.72 7.44
N VAL A 4 43.91 28.13 7.12
CA VAL A 4 43.21 29.21 7.82
C VAL A 4 42.15 28.59 8.72
N TRP A 5 42.26 28.82 10.03
CA TRP A 5 41.32 28.30 11.01
C TRP A 5 40.16 29.27 11.22
N GLN A 6 38.94 28.75 11.31
CA GLN A 6 37.73 29.55 11.55
C GLN A 6 36.98 29.01 12.77
N LYS A 7 36.60 29.92 13.67
CA LYS A 7 35.77 29.58 14.84
C LYS A 7 34.31 29.44 14.41
N ARG A 8 33.72 28.26 14.64
CA ARG A 8 32.31 27.97 14.34
C ARG A 8 31.61 27.47 15.61
N LYS A 9 30.29 27.68 15.72
CA LYS A 9 29.47 27.04 16.76
C LYS A 9 29.02 25.67 16.24
N CYS A 10 29.29 24.64 17.02
CA CYS A 10 28.92 23.26 16.74
C CYS A 10 27.89 22.78 17.77
N THR A 11 26.86 22.06 17.34
CA THR A 11 25.85 21.45 18.21
C THR A 11 25.65 19.99 17.80
N ILE A 12 25.55 19.09 18.78
CA ILE A 12 25.29 17.67 18.55
C ILE A 12 23.90 17.35 19.08
N SER A 13 23.06 16.75 18.25
CA SER A 13 21.70 16.34 18.63
C SER A 13 21.21 15.23 17.71
N ASN A 14 20.59 14.19 18.26
CA ASN A 14 19.94 13.10 17.52
C ASN A 14 20.86 12.41 16.49
N GLY A 15 22.14 12.19 16.83
CA GLY A 15 23.12 11.56 15.91
C GLY A 15 23.63 12.46 14.79
N TYR A 16 23.35 13.76 14.83
CA TYR A 16 23.86 14.74 13.87
C TYR A 16 24.76 15.77 14.54
N LEU A 17 25.87 16.09 13.87
CA LEU A 17 26.72 17.24 14.16
C LEU A 17 26.35 18.39 13.23
N THR A 18 25.90 19.50 13.80
CA THR A 18 25.54 20.71 13.08
C THR A 18 26.63 21.77 13.27
N ILE A 19 27.22 22.26 12.18
CA ILE A 19 28.27 23.27 12.15
C ILE A 19 27.72 24.55 11.53
N SER A 20 27.60 25.61 12.33
CA SER A 20 27.07 26.90 11.86
C SER A 20 28.09 27.71 11.06
N HIS A 21 27.63 28.39 10.01
CA HIS A 21 28.43 29.40 9.30
C HIS A 21 28.47 30.73 10.08
N SER A 22 29.47 31.55 9.77
CA SER A 22 29.73 32.86 10.36
C SER A 22 28.86 33.95 9.72
N MET A 23 28.27 33.65 8.57
CA MET A 23 27.38 34.52 7.81
C MET A 23 25.94 34.07 8.09
N PHE A 24 25.06 35.01 8.46
CA PHE A 24 23.67 34.72 8.82
C PHE A 24 22.82 34.14 7.68
N ASN A 25 23.27 34.24 6.42
CA ASN A 25 22.51 33.82 5.24
C ASN A 25 22.78 32.38 4.75
N HIS A 26 23.59 31.57 5.45
CA HIS A 26 23.87 30.19 5.03
C HIS A 26 23.34 29.18 6.05
N PRO A 27 22.55 28.17 5.62
CA PRO A 27 22.08 27.13 6.52
C PRO A 27 23.27 26.33 7.07
N PRO A 28 23.23 25.87 8.33
CA PRO A 28 24.34 25.17 8.94
C PRO A 28 24.57 23.80 8.29
N VAL A 29 25.84 23.40 8.16
CA VAL A 29 26.20 22.06 7.65
C VAL A 29 25.79 21.02 8.66
N LYS A 30 25.02 20.01 8.24
CA LYS A 30 24.54 18.92 9.08
C LYS A 30 25.20 17.61 8.66
N LEU A 31 26.05 17.06 9.52
CA LEU A 31 26.77 15.82 9.29
C LEU A 31 26.13 14.67 10.07
N ASN A 32 25.79 13.58 9.38
CA ASN A 32 25.27 12.37 10.02
C ASN A 32 26.42 11.58 10.64
N LEU A 33 26.43 11.44 11.97
CA LEU A 33 27.52 10.77 12.68
C LEU A 33 27.57 9.26 12.40
N LEU A 34 26.47 8.64 11.97
CA LEU A 34 26.44 7.23 11.56
C LEU A 34 27.33 6.98 10.34
N THR A 35 27.41 7.94 9.43
CA THR A 35 28.21 7.85 8.20
C THR A 35 29.59 8.51 8.33
N CYS A 36 29.92 9.05 9.50
CA CYS A 36 31.21 9.69 9.77
C CYS A 36 32.16 8.77 10.56
N GLN A 37 33.46 8.90 10.30
CA GLN A 37 34.53 8.36 11.13
C GLN A 37 35.25 9.50 11.84
N VAL A 38 35.32 9.43 13.17
CA VAL A 38 36.12 10.34 13.99
C VAL A 38 37.49 9.70 14.19
N LYS A 39 38.56 10.34 13.72
CA LYS A 39 39.94 9.86 13.87
C LYS A 39 40.81 10.94 14.52
N PRO A 40 41.62 10.62 15.54
CA PRO A 40 42.66 11.53 15.99
C PRO A 40 43.61 11.83 14.83
N ASN A 41 43.98 13.10 14.64
CA ASN A 41 44.92 13.46 13.58
C ASN A 41 46.33 12.97 13.97
N MET A 42 46.98 12.22 13.09
CA MET A 42 48.29 11.60 13.36
C MET A 42 49.44 12.62 13.35
N ASP A 43 49.27 13.73 12.62
CA ASP A 43 50.31 14.75 12.41
C ASP A 43 50.22 15.90 13.41
N ASP A 44 49.03 16.20 13.94
CA ASP A 44 48.80 17.25 14.93
C ASP A 44 47.97 16.75 16.12
N LYS A 45 48.64 16.60 17.28
CA LYS A 45 48.04 16.16 18.54
C LYS A 45 46.98 17.11 19.11
N LYS A 46 46.71 18.24 18.46
CA LYS A 46 45.66 19.21 18.84
C LYS A 46 44.47 19.21 17.86
N CYS A 47 44.40 18.26 16.93
CA CYS A 47 43.30 18.17 15.98
C CYS A 47 42.71 16.75 15.91
N PHE A 48 41.46 16.65 15.48
CA PHE A 48 40.87 15.39 15.04
C PHE A 48 40.19 15.60 13.69
N ASP A 49 40.14 14.52 12.92
CA ASP A 49 39.54 14.50 11.60
C ASP A 49 38.17 13.82 11.68
N LEU A 50 37.16 14.49 11.15
CA LEU A 50 35.85 13.92 10.89
C LEU A 50 35.76 13.59 9.40
N VAL A 51 35.82 12.30 9.08
CA VAL A 51 35.85 11.79 7.72
C VAL A 51 34.44 11.37 7.32
N SER A 52 33.85 12.08 6.35
CA SER A 52 32.60 11.74 5.66
C SER A 52 32.87 11.65 4.14
N ARG A 53 31.96 12.13 3.29
CA ARG A 53 32.23 12.38 1.85
C ARG A 53 33.34 13.44 1.64
N GLU A 54 33.49 14.33 2.61
CA GLU A 54 34.60 15.30 2.74
C GLU A 54 35.32 15.10 4.08
N CYS A 55 36.62 15.41 4.14
CA CYS A 55 37.42 15.35 5.36
C CYS A 55 37.46 16.71 6.06
N TRP A 56 36.92 16.80 7.28
CA TRP A 56 36.91 18.02 8.09
C TRP A 56 37.95 17.92 9.21
N CYS A 57 39.00 18.74 9.16
CA CYS A 57 39.96 18.87 10.26
C CYS A 57 39.44 19.88 11.29
N LEU A 58 39.14 19.42 12.51
CA LEU A 58 38.64 20.27 13.59
C LEU A 58 39.75 20.51 14.63
N PRO A 59 40.16 21.78 14.87
CA PRO A 59 41.15 22.09 15.87
C PRO A 59 40.49 22.08 17.25
N CYS A 60 41.18 21.50 18.23
CA CYS A 60 40.73 21.44 19.62
C CYS A 60 41.88 21.75 20.58
N THR A 61 41.57 22.28 21.76
CA THR A 61 42.60 22.33 22.82
C THR A 61 42.94 20.91 23.24
N ALA A 62 44.21 20.63 23.57
CA ALA A 62 44.66 19.28 23.94
C ALA A 62 43.84 18.68 25.11
N SER A 63 43.30 19.53 25.99
CA SER A 63 42.41 19.14 27.09
C SER A 63 41.01 18.70 26.66
N CYS A 64 40.54 19.14 25.49
CA CYS A 64 39.19 18.90 25.01
C CYS A 64 39.12 17.85 23.89
N LEU A 65 40.26 17.43 23.32
CA LEU A 65 40.31 16.45 22.24
C LEU A 65 39.62 15.12 22.63
N CYS A 66 39.99 14.56 23.78
CA CYS A 66 39.40 13.31 24.29
C CYS A 66 37.91 13.47 24.56
N SER A 67 37.49 14.62 25.10
CA SER A 67 36.07 14.91 25.36
C SER A 67 35.26 14.99 24.06
N TRP A 68 35.77 15.64 23.01
CA TRP A 68 35.07 15.72 21.72
C TRP A 68 34.98 14.36 21.02
N VAL A 69 36.06 13.58 21.04
CA VAL A 69 36.05 12.23 20.46
C VAL A 69 35.08 11.31 21.21
N SER A 70 35.02 11.40 22.54
CA SER A 70 34.02 10.68 23.34
C SER A 70 32.61 11.12 22.96
N VAL A 71 32.29 12.41 23.06
CA VAL A 71 30.93 12.92 22.81
C VAL A 71 30.43 12.58 21.40
N LEU A 72 31.29 12.61 20.38
CA LEU A 72 30.92 12.23 19.02
C LEU A 72 30.75 10.70 18.86
N SER A 73 31.58 9.91 19.52
CA SER A 73 31.47 8.44 19.52
C SER A 73 30.22 7.99 20.29
N ASP A 74 29.98 8.56 21.47
CA ASP A 74 28.84 8.28 22.33
C ASP A 74 27.53 8.66 21.61
N SER A 75 27.48 9.83 20.96
CA SER A 75 26.32 10.24 20.16
C SER A 75 26.08 9.36 18.93
N LYS A 76 27.16 8.81 18.32
CA LYS A 76 27.05 7.84 17.23
C LYS A 76 26.50 6.50 17.73
N GLU A 77 26.98 6.02 18.87
CA GLU A 77 26.51 4.77 19.48
C GLU A 77 25.05 4.87 19.94
N GLU A 78 24.65 6.01 20.53
CA GLU A 78 23.26 6.29 20.88
C GLU A 78 22.35 6.33 19.65
N ALA A 79 22.81 6.93 18.55
CA ALA A 79 22.07 6.94 17.28
C ALA A 79 21.96 5.54 16.65
N LEU A 80 23.01 4.71 16.75
CA LEU A 80 22.98 3.31 16.33
C LEU A 80 21.98 2.51 17.19
N ASN A 81 22.06 2.64 18.51
CA ASN A 81 21.20 1.95 19.45
C ASN A 81 19.74 2.36 19.29
N MET A 82 19.44 3.63 18.99
CA MET A 82 18.08 4.07 18.63
C MET A 82 17.61 3.48 17.30
N ALA A 83 18.48 3.38 16.29
CA ALA A 83 18.12 2.75 15.01
C ALA A 83 17.83 1.24 15.17
N PHE A 84 18.62 0.53 15.99
CA PHE A 84 18.39 -0.89 16.30
C PHE A 84 17.20 -1.10 17.24
N SER A 85 16.98 -0.22 18.21
CA SER A 85 15.82 -0.30 19.12
C SER A 85 14.51 -0.05 18.37
N LYS A 86 14.50 0.85 17.37
CA LYS A 86 13.39 0.98 16.42
C LYS A 86 13.14 -0.30 15.62
N ALA A 87 14.15 -1.12 15.36
CA ALA A 87 13.96 -2.40 14.67
C ALA A 87 13.32 -3.48 15.55
N GLN A 88 13.49 -3.42 16.89
CA GLN A 88 12.91 -4.40 17.82
C GLN A 88 11.56 -3.98 18.43
N GLY A 89 11.23 -2.68 18.44
CA GLY A 89 9.94 -2.15 18.91
C GLY A 89 9.06 -1.47 17.86
N GLY A 90 9.48 -1.47 16.59
CA GLY A 90 8.91 -0.60 15.53
C GLY A 90 7.92 -1.23 14.57
N GLY A 91 7.42 -2.44 14.81
CA GLY A 91 6.45 -3.10 13.92
C GLY A 91 5.19 -2.26 13.69
N GLU A 92 4.52 -1.82 14.76
CA GLU A 92 3.31 -0.99 14.65
C GLU A 92 3.60 0.41 14.08
N SER A 93 4.68 1.06 14.52
CA SER A 93 5.08 2.38 14.01
C SER A 93 5.41 2.35 12.51
N SER A 94 6.06 1.27 12.04
CA SER A 94 6.44 1.12 10.63
C SER A 94 5.24 0.91 9.72
N TRP A 95 4.26 0.09 10.13
CA TRP A 95 3.05 -0.12 9.34
C TRP A 95 2.16 1.11 9.33
N GLU A 96 2.08 1.85 10.44
CA GLU A 96 1.35 3.12 10.49
C GLU A 96 1.97 4.19 9.57
N GLU A 97 3.29 4.29 9.52
CA GLU A 97 4.00 5.17 8.58
C GLU A 97 3.72 4.78 7.13
N LEU A 98 3.81 3.49 6.81
CA LEU A 98 3.50 2.98 5.48
C LEU A 98 2.04 3.25 5.09
N THR A 99 1.09 2.93 5.97
CA THR A 99 -0.34 3.18 5.74
C THR A 99 -0.60 4.67 5.50
N ARG A 100 0.02 5.57 6.27
CA ARG A 100 -0.08 7.02 6.03
C ARG A 100 0.46 7.43 4.66
N ALA A 101 1.60 6.88 4.24
CA ALA A 101 2.18 7.16 2.93
C ALA A 101 1.28 6.66 1.79
N ILE A 102 0.71 5.45 1.90
CA ILE A 102 -0.25 4.92 0.93
C ILE A 102 -1.52 5.79 0.87
N ILE A 103 -2.06 6.21 2.01
CA ILE A 103 -3.25 7.08 2.04
C ILE A 103 -2.97 8.42 1.35
N LYS A 104 -1.78 9.00 1.55
CA LYS A 104 -1.37 10.22 0.86
C LYS A 104 -1.38 10.03 -0.66
N GLU A 105 -0.78 8.94 -1.13
CA GLU A 105 -0.75 8.57 -2.55
C GLU A 105 -2.16 8.36 -3.11
N VAL A 106 -3.00 7.57 -2.42
CA VAL A 106 -4.40 7.32 -2.81
C VAL A 106 -5.17 8.63 -2.94
N ARG A 107 -5.02 9.59 -2.02
CA ARG A 107 -5.68 10.89 -2.12
C ARG A 107 -5.22 11.72 -3.32
N GLY A 108 -3.97 11.55 -3.77
CA GLY A 108 -3.43 12.21 -4.96
C GLY A 108 -3.84 11.58 -6.29
N MET A 109 -4.46 10.40 -6.29
CA MET A 109 -4.86 9.72 -7.53
C MET A 109 -5.97 10.46 -8.30
N PRO A 110 -6.08 10.24 -9.62
CA PRO A 110 -7.08 10.90 -10.46
C PRO A 110 -8.52 10.80 -9.92
N GLY A 111 -9.18 11.94 -9.76
CA GLY A 111 -10.56 12.03 -9.27
C GLY A 111 -10.76 11.82 -7.77
N ASN A 112 -9.74 11.44 -7.00
CA ASN A 112 -9.87 11.20 -5.56
C ASN A 112 -9.95 12.48 -4.71
N SER A 113 -9.76 13.65 -5.33
CA SER A 113 -10.04 14.97 -4.71
C SER A 113 -11.53 15.28 -4.59
N GLU A 114 -12.38 14.50 -5.28
CA GLU A 114 -13.84 14.69 -5.29
C GLU A 114 -14.56 13.36 -5.02
N CYS A 115 -15.69 13.43 -4.33
CA CYS A 115 -16.53 12.28 -4.01
C CYS A 115 -16.96 11.56 -5.30
N CYS A 116 -16.79 10.24 -5.33
CA CYS A 116 -17.11 9.41 -6.49
C CYS A 116 -18.55 9.61 -7.00
N ASP A 117 -19.51 9.92 -6.10
CA ASP A 117 -20.94 9.95 -6.43
C ASP A 117 -21.54 11.34 -6.58
N CYS A 118 -21.03 12.34 -5.86
CA CYS A 118 -21.63 13.68 -5.83
C CYS A 118 -20.66 14.85 -6.07
N SER A 119 -19.39 14.52 -6.36
CA SER A 119 -18.31 15.48 -6.57
C SER A 119 -18.04 16.44 -5.40
N ALA A 120 -18.54 16.15 -4.19
CA ALA A 120 -18.16 16.90 -2.99
C ALA A 120 -16.64 16.79 -2.74
N PRO A 121 -15.95 17.89 -2.40
CA PRO A 121 -14.50 17.89 -2.28
C PRO A 121 -14.01 17.05 -1.09
N ASP A 122 -12.74 16.65 -1.15
CA ASP A 122 -11.98 15.98 -0.09
C ASP A 122 -12.71 14.79 0.57
N PRO A 123 -13.13 13.77 -0.21
CA PRO A 123 -13.80 12.61 0.36
C PRO A 123 -12.90 11.82 1.31
N THR A 124 -13.37 11.60 2.55
CA THR A 124 -12.60 10.90 3.59
C THR A 124 -13.09 9.49 3.89
N TRP A 125 -14.07 8.96 3.17
CA TRP A 125 -14.60 7.60 3.37
C TRP A 125 -14.23 6.72 2.19
N LEU A 126 -13.75 5.51 2.47
CA LEU A 126 -13.37 4.52 1.46
C LEU A 126 -14.41 3.40 1.41
N SER A 127 -14.84 3.03 0.20
CA SER A 127 -15.42 1.71 -0.05
C SER A 127 -14.32 0.70 -0.35
N ILE A 128 -13.96 -0.13 0.63
CA ILE A 128 -12.77 -1.00 0.58
C ILE A 128 -12.83 -1.97 -0.60
N ASN A 129 -14.01 -2.58 -0.84
CA ASN A 129 -14.21 -3.57 -1.89
C ASN A 129 -14.31 -2.97 -3.30
N LEU A 130 -14.47 -1.66 -3.42
CA LEU A 130 -14.62 -0.96 -4.71
C LEU A 130 -13.42 -0.06 -5.03
N GLY A 131 -12.58 0.27 -4.04
CA GLY A 131 -11.42 1.13 -4.22
C GLY A 131 -11.74 2.61 -4.48
N ILE A 132 -12.89 3.11 -4.00
CA ILE A 132 -13.36 4.48 -4.26
C ILE A 132 -13.48 5.32 -2.99
N LEU A 133 -13.27 6.64 -3.12
CA LEU A 133 -13.44 7.63 -2.07
C LEU A 133 -14.77 8.38 -2.23
N ILE A 134 -15.52 8.47 -1.13
CA ILE A 134 -16.82 9.14 -1.07
C ILE A 134 -16.91 10.08 0.15
N CYS A 135 -17.82 11.05 0.07
CA CYS A 135 -18.10 11.96 1.18
C CYS A 135 -18.90 11.24 2.29
N ILE A 136 -18.99 11.88 3.46
CA ILE A 136 -19.70 11.31 4.62
C ILE A 136 -21.17 11.01 4.34
N GLU A 137 -21.86 11.86 3.57
CA GLU A 137 -23.28 11.69 3.27
C GLU A 137 -23.52 10.50 2.32
N CYS A 138 -22.74 10.39 1.24
CA CYS A 138 -22.81 9.24 0.33
C CYS A 138 -22.41 7.95 1.04
N SER A 139 -21.45 8.02 1.98
CA SER A 139 -21.04 6.87 2.79
C SER A 139 -22.20 6.28 3.62
N GLY A 140 -23.14 7.11 4.07
CA GLY A 140 -24.35 6.65 4.76
C GLY A 140 -25.22 5.77 3.87
N ILE A 141 -25.43 6.19 2.62
CA ILE A 141 -26.23 5.44 1.64
C ILE A 141 -25.51 4.14 1.25
N HIS A 142 -24.19 4.16 1.09
CA HIS A 142 -23.41 2.95 0.85
C HIS A 142 -23.53 1.92 1.97
N LYS A 143 -23.57 2.35 3.23
CA LYS A 143 -23.83 1.45 4.37
C LYS A 143 -25.22 0.83 4.30
N GLU A 144 -26.23 1.60 3.89
CA GLU A 144 -27.62 1.11 3.73
C GLU A 144 -27.75 0.04 2.63
N MET A 145 -26.92 0.09 1.58
CA MET A 145 -26.92 -0.94 0.51
C MET A 145 -26.45 -2.32 1.02
N GLY A 146 -25.63 -2.34 2.07
CA GLY A 146 -25.14 -3.57 2.70
C GLY A 146 -23.76 -4.03 2.22
N VAL A 147 -23.11 -4.85 3.05
CA VAL A 147 -21.70 -5.28 2.93
C VAL A 147 -21.37 -6.15 1.72
N HIS A 148 -22.40 -6.66 1.03
CA HIS A 148 -22.27 -7.42 -0.21
C HIS A 148 -22.10 -6.50 -1.44
N LEU A 149 -22.46 -5.21 -1.31
CA LEU A 149 -22.28 -4.20 -2.35
C LEU A 149 -21.16 -3.22 -2.02
N SER A 150 -21.13 -2.72 -0.79
CA SER A 150 -20.13 -1.74 -0.36
C SER A 150 -19.75 -1.89 1.11
N ARG A 151 -18.43 -1.84 1.38
CA ARG A 151 -17.85 -1.93 2.73
C ARG A 151 -17.16 -0.62 3.05
N ILE A 152 -17.77 0.17 3.94
CA ILE A 152 -17.38 1.55 4.21
C ILE A 152 -16.51 1.64 5.47
N GLN A 153 -15.38 2.35 5.34
CA GLN A 153 -14.48 2.72 6.44
C GLN A 153 -13.99 4.15 6.28
N SER A 154 -13.69 4.82 7.39
CA SER A 154 -13.09 6.16 7.39
C SER A 154 -11.60 6.08 7.11
N LEU A 155 -11.06 7.02 6.32
CA LEU A 155 -9.61 7.16 6.14
C LEU A 155 -8.91 7.86 7.31
N SER A 156 -9.66 8.60 8.14
CA SER A 156 -9.07 9.46 9.18
C SER A 156 -9.33 8.96 10.61
N LEU A 157 -10.38 8.15 10.82
CA LEU A 157 -10.81 7.72 12.14
C LEU A 157 -10.41 6.28 12.48
N ASP A 158 -10.14 5.44 11.48
CA ASP A 158 -9.93 4.01 11.66
C ASP A 158 -8.45 3.66 11.53
N LYS A 159 -7.94 2.79 12.43
CA LYS A 159 -6.65 2.12 12.22
C LYS A 159 -6.79 1.15 11.05
N ARG A 160 -5.90 1.27 10.05
CA ARG A 160 -6.03 0.59 8.76
C ARG A 160 -4.91 -0.37 8.48
N ALA A 161 -5.28 -1.53 7.98
CA ALA A 161 -4.34 -2.51 7.48
C ALA A 161 -4.01 -2.20 6.01
N THR A 162 -2.78 -2.50 5.57
CA THR A 162 -2.37 -2.17 4.19
C THR A 162 -3.19 -2.92 3.15
N SER A 163 -3.69 -4.13 3.46
CA SER A 163 -4.59 -4.88 2.56
C SER A 163 -5.88 -4.12 2.22
N GLU A 164 -6.38 -3.24 3.08
CA GLU A 164 -7.60 -2.46 2.85
C GLU A 164 -7.39 -1.30 1.86
N LEU A 165 -6.14 -1.02 1.47
CA LEU A 165 -5.78 0.06 0.55
C LEU A 165 -5.39 -0.47 -0.84
N LEU A 166 -5.35 -1.79 -1.05
CA LEU A 166 -4.95 -2.40 -2.32
C LEU A 166 -5.80 -1.88 -3.49
N LEU A 167 -7.14 -1.98 -3.38
CA LEU A 167 -8.03 -1.52 -4.44
C LEU A 167 -8.01 0.00 -4.61
N ALA A 168 -7.94 0.73 -3.49
CA ALA A 168 -7.89 2.18 -3.50
C ALA A 168 -6.66 2.72 -4.25
N ARG A 169 -5.52 2.04 -4.13
CA ARG A 169 -4.25 2.38 -4.81
C ARG A 169 -4.25 2.09 -6.30
N ASN A 170 -5.14 1.21 -6.80
CA ASN A 170 -5.11 0.73 -8.18
C ASN A 170 -6.34 1.13 -9.03
N ILE A 171 -7.44 1.59 -8.42
CA ILE A 171 -8.69 1.92 -9.16
C ILE A 171 -8.88 3.43 -9.34
N SER A 172 -8.84 4.22 -8.25
CA SER A 172 -9.23 5.65 -8.21
C SER A 172 -10.69 5.95 -8.59
N ASN A 173 -11.21 7.09 -8.16
CA ASN A 173 -12.57 7.54 -8.49
C ASN A 173 -12.75 7.80 -9.98
N SER A 174 -11.74 8.37 -10.66
CA SER A 174 -11.80 8.62 -12.10
C SER A 174 -11.91 7.30 -12.85
N GLY A 175 -10.96 6.38 -12.63
CA GLY A 175 -10.96 5.08 -13.31
C GLY A 175 -12.19 4.23 -13.00
N PHE A 176 -12.74 4.35 -11.79
CA PHE A 176 -14.01 3.69 -11.46
C PHE A 176 -15.20 4.27 -12.26
N ASN A 177 -15.31 5.59 -12.34
CA ASN A 177 -16.41 6.26 -13.04
C ASN A 177 -16.29 6.16 -14.57
N ASP A 178 -15.08 6.01 -15.11
CA ASP A 178 -14.84 5.71 -16.53
C ASP A 178 -15.56 4.41 -16.98
N ILE A 179 -15.84 3.51 -16.04
CA ILE A 179 -16.64 2.30 -16.26
C ILE A 179 -18.07 2.50 -15.75
N MET A 180 -18.23 2.87 -14.49
CA MET A 180 -19.51 2.81 -13.78
C MET A 180 -20.46 3.97 -14.12
N GLU A 181 -19.95 5.03 -14.72
CA GLU A 181 -20.71 6.20 -15.20
C GLU A 181 -20.53 6.45 -16.70
N ALA A 182 -19.92 5.52 -17.45
CA ALA A 182 -19.60 5.68 -18.87
C ALA A 182 -20.80 6.02 -19.77
N ASN A 183 -21.98 5.50 -19.42
CA ASN A 183 -23.23 5.71 -20.13
C ASN A 183 -24.16 6.71 -19.43
N LEU A 184 -23.62 7.58 -18.56
CA LEU A 184 -24.41 8.62 -17.89
C LEU A 184 -24.94 9.63 -18.93
N PRO A 185 -26.28 9.74 -19.15
CA PRO A 185 -26.82 10.53 -20.26
C PRO A 185 -26.59 12.04 -20.15
N SER A 186 -26.50 12.55 -18.93
CA SER A 186 -26.30 13.97 -18.63
C SER A 186 -25.67 14.10 -17.25
N LEU A 187 -24.74 15.05 -17.11
CA LEU A 187 -24.14 15.41 -15.83
C LEU A 187 -25.18 15.89 -14.82
N SER A 188 -26.34 16.40 -15.27
CA SER A 188 -27.43 16.82 -14.39
C SER A 188 -28.09 15.67 -13.60
N LEU A 189 -27.84 14.41 -14.00
CA LEU A 189 -28.31 13.24 -13.28
C LEU A 189 -27.38 12.87 -12.12
N LYS A 190 -26.13 13.33 -12.15
CA LYS A 190 -25.19 13.14 -11.04
C LYS A 190 -25.51 14.13 -9.92
N PRO A 191 -25.64 13.67 -8.67
CA PRO A 191 -25.82 14.54 -7.52
C PRO A 191 -24.68 15.55 -7.40
N THR A 192 -24.95 16.66 -6.73
CA THR A 192 -23.97 17.64 -6.31
C THR A 192 -23.88 17.66 -4.78
N VAL A 193 -22.94 18.41 -4.24
CA VAL A 193 -22.84 18.68 -2.79
C VAL A 193 -24.12 19.28 -2.19
N HIS A 194 -24.97 19.93 -2.99
CA HIS A 194 -26.22 20.54 -2.52
C HIS A 194 -27.48 19.69 -2.80
N SER A 195 -27.33 18.56 -3.48
CA SER A 195 -28.46 17.67 -3.76
C SER A 195 -29.01 17.05 -2.48
N ASP A 196 -30.33 16.93 -2.41
CA ASP A 196 -31.00 16.30 -1.28
C ASP A 196 -30.68 14.79 -1.16
N MET A 197 -30.95 14.23 0.03
CA MET A 197 -30.62 12.84 0.34
C MET A 197 -31.43 11.83 -0.48
N ALA A 198 -32.65 12.16 -0.89
CA ALA A 198 -33.47 11.26 -1.69
C ALA A 198 -32.90 11.13 -3.12
N PHE A 199 -32.50 12.25 -3.72
CA PHE A 199 -31.84 12.29 -5.02
C PHE A 199 -30.51 11.55 -5.00
N ARG A 200 -29.67 11.80 -3.99
CA ARG A 200 -28.42 11.06 -3.79
C ARG A 200 -28.66 9.56 -3.67
N LYS A 201 -29.63 9.15 -2.86
CA LYS A 201 -29.98 7.74 -2.65
C LYS A 201 -30.42 7.07 -3.94
N ASN A 202 -31.31 7.71 -4.70
CA ASN A 202 -31.78 7.17 -5.98
C ASN A 202 -30.63 6.99 -6.97
N PHE A 203 -29.75 7.99 -7.10
CA PHE A 203 -28.59 7.90 -7.99
C PHE A 203 -27.63 6.76 -7.59
N ILE A 204 -27.28 6.68 -6.31
CA ILE A 204 -26.35 5.66 -5.79
C ILE A 204 -26.95 4.26 -5.98
N ILE A 205 -28.23 4.05 -5.68
CA ILE A 205 -28.89 2.75 -5.93
C ILE A 205 -28.84 2.40 -7.43
N SER A 206 -29.20 3.33 -8.32
CA SER A 206 -29.11 3.08 -9.77
C SER A 206 -27.68 2.81 -10.25
N LYS A 207 -26.68 3.48 -9.68
CA LYS A 207 -25.26 3.29 -10.03
C LYS A 207 -24.73 1.93 -9.57
N TYR A 208 -24.93 1.55 -8.31
CA TYR A 208 -24.25 0.39 -7.73
C TYR A 208 -25.09 -0.88 -7.71
N VAL A 209 -26.41 -0.79 -7.56
CA VAL A 209 -27.32 -1.96 -7.55
C VAL A 209 -27.75 -2.30 -8.97
N GLU A 210 -28.29 -1.32 -9.70
CA GLU A 210 -28.83 -1.54 -11.04
C GLU A 210 -27.75 -1.55 -12.13
N LYS A 211 -26.54 -1.08 -11.83
CA LYS A 211 -25.45 -0.84 -12.81
C LYS A 211 -25.93 -0.04 -14.02
N LYS A 212 -26.82 0.93 -13.78
CA LYS A 212 -27.61 1.61 -14.81
C LYS A 212 -26.74 2.41 -15.80
N TYR A 213 -25.68 3.03 -15.29
CA TYR A 213 -24.80 3.91 -16.05
C TYR A 213 -23.50 3.24 -16.49
N ALA A 214 -23.32 1.95 -16.15
CA ALA A 214 -22.11 1.22 -16.45
C ALA A 214 -21.91 1.04 -17.95
N LYS A 215 -20.65 1.06 -18.39
CA LYS A 215 -20.20 0.69 -19.73
C LYS A 215 -20.70 -0.73 -20.03
N ARG A 216 -21.16 -0.95 -21.27
CA ARG A 216 -21.60 -2.26 -21.76
C ARG A 216 -20.66 -2.70 -22.87
N SER A 217 -19.96 -3.81 -22.68
CA SER A 217 -19.14 -4.41 -23.74
C SER A 217 -20.03 -5.20 -24.70
N SER A 218 -19.61 -5.31 -25.96
CA SER A 218 -20.24 -6.26 -26.87
C SER A 218 -19.97 -7.69 -26.36
N ALA A 219 -20.99 -8.55 -26.35
CA ALA A 219 -20.91 -9.92 -25.79
C ALA A 219 -19.73 -10.78 -26.31
N ALA A 220 -19.13 -10.43 -27.45
CA ALA A 220 -17.96 -11.09 -28.01
C ALA A 220 -16.61 -10.77 -27.31
N GLN A 221 -16.55 -9.77 -26.42
CA GLN A 221 -15.32 -9.37 -25.70
C GLN A 221 -15.18 -10.01 -24.31
N CYS A 222 -16.19 -10.73 -23.83
CA CYS A 222 -16.22 -11.30 -22.49
C CYS A 222 -15.46 -12.63 -22.33
N SER A 223 -14.73 -13.05 -23.36
CA SER A 223 -13.93 -14.28 -23.37
C SER A 223 -12.50 -14.11 -22.85
N GLY A 224 -12.09 -12.91 -22.46
CA GLY A 224 -10.70 -12.59 -22.10
C GLY A 224 -10.38 -12.56 -20.60
N LEU A 225 -11.29 -12.96 -19.71
CA LEU A 225 -11.08 -12.89 -18.25
C LEU A 225 -9.73 -13.53 -17.80
N PRO A 226 -9.32 -14.72 -18.29
CA PRO A 226 -8.01 -15.29 -17.96
C PRO A 226 -6.83 -14.40 -18.34
N GLU A 227 -6.90 -13.74 -19.51
CA GLU A 227 -5.89 -12.81 -19.99
C GLU A 227 -5.81 -11.59 -19.07
N THR A 228 -6.94 -11.09 -18.54
CA THR A 228 -6.95 -9.94 -17.60
C THR A 228 -6.11 -10.20 -16.35
N VAL A 229 -6.14 -11.43 -15.84
CA VAL A 229 -5.36 -11.84 -14.66
C VAL A 229 -3.87 -11.90 -14.99
N LYS A 230 -3.51 -12.36 -16.18
CA LYS A 230 -2.11 -12.41 -16.63
C LYS A 230 -1.54 -11.01 -16.86
N ASP A 231 -2.35 -10.13 -17.43
CA ASP A 231 -1.98 -8.74 -17.74
C ASP A 231 -2.09 -7.81 -16.52
N LYS A 232 -2.61 -8.31 -15.40
CA LYS A 232 -2.80 -7.58 -14.14
C LYS A 232 -3.73 -6.37 -14.33
N ASP A 233 -4.72 -6.50 -15.21
CA ASP A 233 -5.66 -5.43 -15.53
C ASP A 233 -6.89 -5.47 -14.60
N ILE A 234 -6.86 -4.61 -13.58
CA ILE A 234 -7.97 -4.44 -12.64
C ILE A 234 -9.23 -3.86 -13.29
N PHE A 235 -9.09 -3.05 -14.35
CA PHE A 235 -10.23 -2.39 -14.99
C PHE A 235 -11.07 -3.35 -15.80
N SER A 236 -10.45 -4.36 -16.42
CA SER A 236 -11.21 -5.45 -17.05
C SER A 236 -11.97 -6.31 -16.03
N SER A 237 -11.39 -6.54 -14.85
CA SER A 237 -12.12 -7.19 -13.72
C SER A 237 -13.28 -6.33 -13.22
N LEU A 238 -13.08 -5.01 -13.15
CA LEU A 238 -14.13 -4.04 -12.80
C LEU A 238 -15.23 -3.98 -13.87
N GLN A 239 -14.88 -4.08 -15.16
CA GLN A 239 -15.84 -4.14 -16.27
C GLN A 239 -16.72 -5.40 -16.16
N ALA A 240 -16.13 -6.56 -15.89
CA ALA A 240 -16.87 -7.81 -15.65
C ALA A 240 -17.83 -7.68 -14.47
N TYR A 241 -17.38 -7.07 -13.37
CA TYR A 241 -18.24 -6.76 -12.22
C TYR A 241 -19.38 -5.79 -12.57
N ALA A 242 -19.11 -4.76 -13.38
CA ALA A 242 -20.11 -3.79 -13.81
C ALA A 242 -21.17 -4.40 -14.75
N GLU A 243 -20.82 -5.46 -15.46
CA GLU A 243 -21.73 -6.26 -16.29
C GLU A 243 -22.54 -7.31 -15.50
N ASN A 244 -22.35 -7.38 -14.17
CA ASN A 244 -22.94 -8.40 -13.29
C ASN A 244 -22.56 -9.84 -13.69
N MET A 245 -21.34 -10.04 -14.19
CA MET A 245 -20.82 -11.40 -14.41
C MET A 245 -20.63 -12.12 -13.08
N ASP A 246 -20.94 -13.41 -13.04
CA ASP A 246 -20.60 -14.24 -11.89
C ASP A 246 -19.12 -14.60 -11.92
N LEU A 247 -18.31 -13.86 -11.16
CA LEU A 247 -16.88 -14.07 -10.99
C LEU A 247 -16.54 -15.38 -10.24
N SER A 248 -17.55 -16.14 -9.78
CA SER A 248 -17.37 -17.45 -9.16
C SER A 248 -17.56 -18.62 -10.12
N GLU A 249 -17.99 -18.35 -11.36
CA GLU A 249 -18.16 -19.40 -12.35
C GLU A 249 -16.82 -19.89 -12.92
N PRO A 250 -16.72 -21.18 -13.29
CA PRO A 250 -15.52 -21.73 -13.91
C PRO A 250 -15.19 -21.03 -15.23
N VAL A 251 -13.91 -20.83 -15.48
CA VAL A 251 -13.45 -20.22 -16.73
C VAL A 251 -13.10 -21.32 -17.73
N LEU A 252 -13.61 -21.19 -18.96
CA LEU A 252 -13.33 -22.13 -20.04
C LEU A 252 -12.12 -21.65 -20.83
N ALA A 253 -10.91 -22.00 -20.38
CA ALA A 253 -9.70 -21.78 -21.16
C ALA A 253 -9.06 -23.10 -21.63
N PRO A 254 -8.44 -23.16 -22.83
CA PRO A 254 -7.97 -24.41 -23.45
C PRO A 254 -6.91 -25.21 -22.69
N LEU A 255 -6.31 -24.64 -21.63
CA LEU A 255 -5.20 -25.20 -20.87
C LEU A 255 -5.52 -25.35 -19.37
N GLN A 256 -6.78 -25.18 -19.00
CA GLN A 256 -7.18 -24.96 -17.63
C GLN A 256 -7.87 -26.19 -17.02
N GLU A 257 -7.64 -26.44 -15.73
CA GLU A 257 -8.28 -27.58 -15.03
C GLU A 257 -9.81 -27.38 -15.00
N LEU A 258 -10.55 -28.50 -15.13
CA LEU A 258 -12.01 -28.45 -15.14
C LEU A 258 -12.52 -27.89 -13.81
N GLY A 259 -13.39 -26.87 -13.86
CA GLY A 259 -13.94 -26.24 -12.66
C GLY A 259 -13.07 -25.13 -12.07
N GLU A 260 -11.92 -24.82 -12.66
CA GLU A 260 -11.06 -23.73 -12.20
C GLU A 260 -11.73 -22.36 -12.43
N THR A 261 -11.81 -21.55 -11.38
CA THR A 261 -12.40 -20.20 -11.43
C THR A 261 -11.34 -19.14 -11.66
N ILE A 262 -11.76 -17.91 -12.00
CA ILE A 262 -10.84 -16.78 -12.17
C ILE A 262 -10.02 -16.49 -10.91
N LEU A 263 -10.59 -16.77 -9.73
CA LEU A 263 -9.91 -16.60 -8.45
C LEU A 263 -8.79 -17.63 -8.26
N HIS A 264 -8.94 -18.87 -8.73
CA HIS A 264 -7.86 -19.87 -8.70
C HIS A 264 -6.66 -19.38 -9.54
N LEU A 265 -6.92 -18.93 -10.78
CA LEU A 265 -5.90 -18.36 -11.66
C LEU A 265 -5.20 -17.15 -11.04
N ALA A 266 -5.97 -16.22 -10.48
CA ALA A 266 -5.43 -14.99 -9.89
C ALA A 266 -4.52 -15.30 -8.71
N VAL A 267 -4.91 -16.26 -7.87
CA VAL A 267 -4.10 -16.68 -6.73
C VAL A 267 -2.86 -17.44 -7.18
N LEU A 268 -2.95 -18.32 -8.18
CA LEU A 268 -1.80 -19.05 -8.71
C LEU A 268 -0.77 -18.11 -9.34
N SER A 269 -1.24 -17.15 -10.11
CA SER A 269 -0.44 -16.14 -10.82
C SER A 269 -0.05 -14.94 -9.95
N SER A 270 -0.48 -14.91 -8.69
CA SER A 270 -0.25 -13.77 -7.80
C SER A 270 1.24 -13.55 -7.50
N ASP A 271 1.66 -12.30 -7.55
CA ASP A 271 2.97 -11.81 -7.11
C ASP A 271 2.79 -10.49 -6.35
N ARG A 272 3.89 -9.86 -5.94
CA ARG A 272 3.85 -8.59 -5.17
C ARG A 272 3.24 -7.41 -5.94
N THR A 273 2.96 -7.54 -7.24
CA THR A 273 2.37 -6.50 -8.08
C THR A 273 0.91 -6.76 -8.46
N SER A 274 0.41 -7.98 -8.26
CA SER A 274 -0.94 -8.39 -8.70
C SER A 274 -1.92 -8.73 -7.57
N LEU A 275 -1.54 -8.55 -6.31
CA LEU A 275 -2.42 -8.83 -5.16
C LEU A 275 -3.73 -8.06 -5.19
N HIS A 276 -3.79 -6.89 -5.83
CA HIS A 276 -5.01 -6.11 -5.98
C HIS A 276 -6.07 -6.84 -6.83
N ILE A 277 -5.66 -7.67 -7.80
CA ILE A 277 -6.59 -8.52 -8.58
C ILE A 277 -7.19 -9.60 -7.68
N VAL A 278 -6.36 -10.27 -6.88
CA VAL A 278 -6.81 -11.27 -5.91
C VAL A 278 -7.78 -10.62 -4.92
N ASP A 279 -7.42 -9.47 -4.34
CA ASP A 279 -8.27 -8.76 -3.38
C ASP A 279 -9.60 -8.33 -4.00
N PHE A 280 -9.62 -7.88 -5.25
CA PHE A 280 -10.85 -7.51 -5.95
C PHE A 280 -11.81 -8.70 -6.09
N LEU A 281 -11.29 -9.84 -6.55
CA LEU A 281 -12.06 -11.06 -6.71
C LEU A 281 -12.52 -11.59 -5.34
N VAL A 282 -11.64 -11.65 -4.36
CA VAL A 282 -11.99 -12.09 -3.00
C VAL A 282 -13.11 -11.23 -2.39
N GLN A 283 -13.07 -9.92 -2.64
CA GLN A 283 -14.03 -9.00 -2.04
C GLN A 283 -15.38 -8.94 -2.79
N ASN A 284 -15.41 -9.22 -4.10
CA ASN A 284 -16.59 -9.04 -4.95
C ASN A 284 -17.13 -10.34 -5.59
N SER A 285 -16.44 -11.48 -5.44
CA SER A 285 -16.95 -12.78 -5.91
C SER A 285 -18.04 -13.33 -4.98
N GLY A 286 -19.04 -13.98 -5.57
CA GLY A 286 -20.17 -14.56 -4.83
C GLY A 286 -19.83 -15.80 -3.98
N SER A 287 -18.73 -16.50 -4.29
CA SER A 287 -18.29 -17.68 -3.54
C SER A 287 -16.78 -17.90 -3.63
N LEU A 288 -16.17 -18.14 -2.47
CA LEU A 288 -14.76 -18.53 -2.32
C LEU A 288 -14.58 -20.05 -2.15
N ALA A 289 -15.69 -20.81 -2.14
CA ALA A 289 -15.72 -22.23 -1.83
C ALA A 289 -15.87 -23.14 -3.05
N LYS A 290 -15.87 -22.56 -4.27
CA LYS A 290 -15.90 -23.33 -5.53
C LYS A 290 -14.66 -24.22 -5.61
N ARG A 291 -14.84 -25.45 -6.10
CA ARG A 291 -13.81 -26.49 -6.14
C ARG A 291 -13.45 -26.81 -7.59
N MET A 292 -12.17 -26.99 -7.86
CA MET A 292 -11.66 -27.58 -9.10
C MET A 292 -11.99 -29.08 -9.15
N ALA A 293 -11.68 -29.73 -10.27
CA ALA A 293 -11.87 -31.17 -10.45
C ALA A 293 -11.25 -31.99 -9.32
N GLU A 294 -10.04 -31.65 -8.88
CA GLU A 294 -9.28 -32.29 -7.80
C GLU A 294 -9.84 -31.95 -6.41
N GLY A 295 -10.97 -31.22 -6.34
CA GLY A 295 -11.61 -30.82 -5.10
C GLY A 295 -10.94 -29.62 -4.40
N ASN A 296 -9.91 -29.05 -5.00
CA ASN A 296 -9.15 -27.91 -4.47
C ASN A 296 -9.97 -26.62 -4.54
N THR A 297 -10.02 -25.87 -3.44
CA THR A 297 -10.52 -24.47 -3.40
C THR A 297 -9.37 -23.49 -3.68
N PRO A 298 -9.62 -22.18 -3.87
CA PRO A 298 -8.56 -21.19 -4.09
C PRO A 298 -7.53 -21.13 -2.94
N LEU A 299 -7.90 -21.56 -1.74
CA LEU A 299 -7.03 -21.62 -0.57
C LEU A 299 -5.95 -22.73 -0.66
N TYR A 300 -6.12 -23.69 -1.58
CA TYR A 300 -5.08 -24.70 -1.89
C TYR A 300 -3.88 -24.12 -2.64
N CYS A 301 -3.85 -22.81 -2.89
CA CYS A 301 -2.64 -22.10 -3.30
C CYS A 301 -1.44 -22.27 -2.35
N CYS A 302 -1.66 -22.84 -1.16
CA CYS A 302 -0.62 -23.37 -0.29
C CYS A 302 0.35 -24.31 -1.03
N TYR A 303 -0.07 -25.03 -2.07
CA TYR A 303 0.83 -25.82 -2.92
C TYR A 303 2.00 -24.99 -3.52
N HIS A 304 1.76 -23.71 -3.78
CA HIS A 304 2.68 -22.80 -4.45
C HIS A 304 3.31 -21.77 -3.52
N ASN A 305 3.20 -21.94 -2.19
CA ASN A 305 3.74 -21.03 -1.18
C ASN A 305 3.34 -19.56 -1.40
N LYS A 306 2.03 -19.28 -1.40
CA LYS A 306 1.45 -17.94 -1.61
C LYS A 306 0.86 -17.36 -0.30
N PRO A 307 1.69 -17.00 0.71
CA PRO A 307 1.19 -16.57 2.02
C PRO A 307 0.34 -15.29 1.95
N GLU A 308 0.68 -14.33 1.07
CA GLU A 308 -0.09 -13.09 0.93
C GLU A 308 -1.51 -13.33 0.41
N SER A 309 -1.68 -14.26 -0.53
CA SER A 309 -2.99 -14.65 -1.03
C SER A 309 -3.78 -15.44 0.00
N VAL A 310 -3.12 -16.28 0.81
CA VAL A 310 -3.73 -16.95 1.97
C VAL A 310 -4.26 -15.91 2.97
N LYS A 311 -3.47 -14.88 3.29
CA LYS A 311 -3.91 -13.78 4.18
C LYS A 311 -5.19 -13.11 3.67
N LEU A 312 -5.26 -12.78 2.38
CA LEU A 312 -6.44 -12.16 1.76
C LEU A 312 -7.67 -13.08 1.80
N LEU A 313 -7.49 -14.36 1.49
CA LEU A 313 -8.57 -15.35 1.53
C LEU A 313 -9.09 -15.57 2.96
N LEU A 314 -8.19 -15.67 3.95
CA LEU A 314 -8.56 -15.79 5.37
C LEU A 314 -9.26 -14.55 5.89
N LYS A 315 -8.82 -13.35 5.50
CA LYS A 315 -9.50 -12.08 5.81
C LYS A 315 -10.96 -12.08 5.32
N ALA A 316 -11.23 -12.70 4.18
CA ALA A 316 -12.58 -12.86 3.64
C ALA A 316 -13.31 -14.12 4.16
N ASN A 317 -12.79 -14.74 5.22
CA ASN A 317 -13.39 -15.87 5.90
C ASN A 317 -13.56 -17.12 5.00
N ALA A 318 -12.58 -17.37 4.11
CA ALA A 318 -12.53 -18.58 3.30
C ALA A 318 -12.49 -19.84 4.18
N ASN A 319 -13.22 -20.87 3.78
CA ASN A 319 -13.37 -22.08 4.57
C ASN A 319 -12.11 -22.97 4.48
N ILE A 320 -11.40 -23.12 5.61
CA ILE A 320 -10.18 -23.93 5.74
C ILE A 320 -10.45 -25.44 5.91
N THR A 321 -11.69 -25.84 6.16
CA THR A 321 -12.05 -27.24 6.47
C THR A 321 -12.41 -28.06 5.24
N ILE A 322 -12.50 -27.44 4.06
CA ILE A 322 -12.85 -28.13 2.81
C ILE A 322 -11.67 -29.00 2.39
N THR A 323 -11.93 -30.30 2.20
CA THR A 323 -10.93 -31.27 1.75
C THR A 323 -10.90 -31.39 0.22
N ASN A 324 -9.73 -31.75 -0.32
CA ASN A 324 -9.59 -32.12 -1.73
C ASN A 324 -10.03 -33.59 -1.97
N GLU A 325 -9.92 -34.08 -3.21
CA GLU A 325 -10.26 -35.48 -3.55
C GLU A 325 -9.41 -36.51 -2.80
N THR A 326 -8.18 -36.16 -2.42
CA THR A 326 -7.30 -37.01 -1.61
C THR A 326 -7.65 -37.02 -0.12
N GLY A 327 -8.63 -36.22 0.31
CA GLY A 327 -9.06 -36.10 1.70
C GLY A 327 -8.16 -35.20 2.56
N GLU A 328 -7.18 -34.52 1.96
CA GLU A 328 -6.31 -33.57 2.66
C GLU A 328 -7.03 -32.23 2.85
N THR A 329 -6.82 -31.56 3.98
CA THR A 329 -7.19 -30.15 4.18
C THR A 329 -6.06 -29.23 3.70
N VAL A 330 -6.33 -27.92 3.54
CA VAL A 330 -5.29 -26.93 3.21
C VAL A 330 -4.15 -26.90 4.23
N LEU A 331 -4.44 -27.19 5.50
CA LEU A 331 -3.45 -27.25 6.58
C LEU A 331 -2.56 -28.49 6.43
N ASP A 332 -3.13 -29.62 6.04
CA ASP A 332 -2.38 -30.85 5.78
C ASP A 332 -1.43 -30.65 4.59
N VAL A 333 -1.90 -29.98 3.53
CA VAL A 333 -1.06 -29.60 2.38
C VAL A 333 0.08 -28.69 2.81
N ALA A 334 -0.18 -27.63 3.59
CA ALA A 334 0.85 -26.71 4.07
C ALA A 334 1.94 -27.42 4.89
N ARG A 335 1.54 -28.37 5.75
CA ARG A 335 2.46 -29.22 6.54
C ARG A 335 3.27 -30.16 5.67
N ARG A 336 2.62 -30.87 4.75
CA ARG A 336 3.28 -31.83 3.85
C ARG A 336 4.33 -31.13 2.98
N MET A 337 4.02 -29.93 2.49
CA MET A 337 4.92 -29.12 1.66
C MET A 337 5.97 -28.35 2.47
N ARG A 338 5.86 -28.33 3.82
CA ARG A 338 6.74 -27.61 4.75
C ARG A 338 6.82 -26.10 4.48
N TYR A 339 5.67 -25.45 4.29
CA TYR A 339 5.58 -24.00 4.16
C TYR A 339 5.14 -23.36 5.48
N PRO A 340 6.09 -22.93 6.34
CA PRO A 340 5.80 -22.56 7.73
C PRO A 340 4.90 -21.34 7.85
N LEU A 341 5.03 -20.35 6.95
CA LEU A 341 4.19 -19.15 6.97
C LEU A 341 2.72 -19.47 6.66
N CYS A 342 2.47 -20.30 5.65
CA CYS A 342 1.11 -20.74 5.33
C CYS A 342 0.53 -21.59 6.47
N GLU A 343 1.33 -22.49 7.06
CA GLU A 343 0.91 -23.29 8.21
C GLU A 343 0.54 -22.42 9.41
N GLU A 344 1.36 -21.43 9.75
CA GLU A 344 1.10 -20.51 10.86
C GLU A 344 -0.21 -19.73 10.66
N LEU A 345 -0.41 -19.16 9.47
CA LEU A 345 -1.63 -18.41 9.13
C LEU A 345 -2.89 -19.29 9.25
N LEU A 346 -2.82 -20.54 8.77
CA LEU A 346 -3.92 -21.50 8.83
C LEU A 346 -4.19 -21.97 10.27
N LEU A 347 -3.14 -22.14 11.10
CA LEU A 347 -3.29 -22.46 12.52
C LEU A 347 -3.91 -21.31 13.31
N GLN A 348 -3.51 -20.07 13.02
CA GLN A 348 -4.15 -18.88 13.61
C GLN A 348 -5.63 -18.81 13.22
N ALA A 349 -5.97 -19.09 11.97
CA ALA A 349 -7.36 -19.16 11.53
C ALA A 349 -8.14 -20.28 12.22
N GLN A 350 -7.58 -21.49 12.32
CA GLN A 350 -8.21 -22.64 12.98
C GLN A 350 -8.46 -22.39 14.48
N SER A 351 -7.56 -21.67 15.14
CA SER A 351 -7.67 -21.31 16.55
C SER A 351 -8.50 -20.04 16.81
N ASN A 352 -9.10 -19.43 15.78
CA ASN A 352 -9.81 -18.14 15.84
C ASN A 352 -8.94 -17.00 16.41
N GLN A 353 -7.63 -17.07 16.22
CA GLN A 353 -6.65 -16.04 16.62
C GLN A 353 -6.16 -15.19 15.43
N PHE A 354 -6.67 -15.44 14.23
CA PHE A 354 -6.31 -14.69 13.04
C PHE A 354 -6.71 -13.21 13.18
N ASN A 355 -5.73 -12.31 13.02
CA ASN A 355 -5.96 -10.88 13.09
C ASN A 355 -6.59 -10.37 11.78
N PRO A 356 -7.80 -9.78 11.80
CA PRO A 356 -8.43 -9.25 10.59
C PRO A 356 -7.71 -8.02 10.01
N ASN A 357 -6.89 -7.33 10.80
CA ASN A 357 -6.04 -6.23 10.34
C ASN A 357 -4.80 -6.76 9.62
N VAL A 358 -5.02 -7.25 8.40
CA VAL A 358 -4.01 -7.93 7.59
C VAL A 358 -3.11 -6.93 6.85
N HIS A 359 -1.81 -7.00 7.10
CA HIS A 359 -0.78 -6.32 6.30
C HIS A 359 -0.21 -7.25 5.23
N VAL A 360 -0.09 -6.71 4.02
CA VAL A 360 0.42 -7.45 2.85
C VAL A 360 1.73 -6.88 2.33
N GLU A 361 2.58 -7.78 1.84
CA GLU A 361 3.77 -7.43 1.05
C GLU A 361 3.36 -7.15 -0.40
N TYR A 362 3.27 -5.86 -0.74
CA TYR A 362 2.84 -5.38 -2.04
C TYR A 362 3.75 -4.26 -2.53
N GLU A 363 3.94 -4.16 -3.85
CA GLU A 363 4.71 -3.08 -4.48
C GLU A 363 3.82 -1.83 -4.61
N TRP A 364 3.90 -0.96 -3.59
CA TRP A 364 3.01 0.19 -3.44
C TRP A 364 3.35 1.40 -4.34
N TRP A 365 4.55 1.43 -4.92
CA TRP A 365 5.07 2.53 -5.76
C TRP A 365 4.86 3.91 -5.11
N LEU A 366 5.41 4.10 -3.91
CA LEU A 366 5.27 5.34 -3.15
C LEU A 366 6.36 6.34 -3.52
N GLY A 367 5.99 7.59 -3.83
CA GLY A 367 6.94 8.69 -3.99
C GLY A 367 7.72 8.73 -5.31
N GLN A 368 7.13 8.28 -6.42
CA GLN A 368 7.75 8.42 -7.75
C GLN A 368 7.84 9.89 -8.24
N ASP A 369 7.22 10.84 -7.55
CA ASP A 369 7.34 12.28 -7.86
C ASP A 369 8.64 12.93 -7.34
N ASP A 370 9.46 12.24 -6.53
CA ASP A 370 10.72 12.80 -5.98
C ASP A 370 11.98 12.35 -6.77
N MET A 371 11.83 11.67 -7.91
CA MET A 371 12.93 11.32 -8.80
C MET A 371 12.87 12.17 -10.07
N TYR A 372 13.89 12.99 -10.28
CA TYR A 372 14.14 13.91 -11.40
C TYR A 372 13.58 15.34 -11.28
N GLU A 373 13.90 16.06 -10.21
CA GLU A 373 14.42 17.41 -10.45
C GLU A 373 15.93 17.23 -10.65
N SER A 374 16.39 17.36 -11.90
CA SER A 374 17.83 17.41 -12.16
C SER A 374 18.37 18.71 -11.56
N ASP A 375 19.61 18.72 -11.08
CA ASP A 375 20.25 19.94 -10.56
C ASP A 375 20.25 21.10 -11.60
N GLU A 376 19.98 20.82 -12.88
CA GLU A 376 19.85 21.82 -13.94
C GLU A 376 18.54 22.64 -13.85
N ASP A 377 17.45 22.08 -13.31
CA ASP A 377 16.15 22.77 -13.18
C ASP A 377 16.09 23.74 -11.99
N LEU A 378 16.98 23.56 -11.01
CA LEU A 378 17.10 24.44 -9.84
C LEU A 378 17.87 25.73 -10.16
N ASP A 379 18.79 25.69 -11.12
CA ASP A 379 19.58 26.86 -11.54
C ASP A 379 18.78 27.84 -12.43
N GLU A 380 17.75 27.38 -13.14
CA GLU A 380 16.86 28.27 -13.92
C GLU A 380 15.83 29.02 -13.04
N LYS A 381 15.38 28.41 -11.94
CA LYS A 381 14.47 29.07 -10.97
C LYS A 381 15.16 30.12 -10.09
N VAL A 382 16.48 30.14 -10.04
CA VAL A 382 17.25 31.19 -9.33
C VAL A 382 17.62 32.35 -10.26
N ARG A 383 17.40 32.21 -11.57
CA ARG A 383 17.72 33.22 -12.59
C ARG A 383 16.50 33.83 -13.30
N SER A 384 15.28 33.52 -12.87
CA SER A 384 14.04 34.12 -13.40
C SER A 384 13.43 35.17 -12.49
#